data_AF-C5T082-F1
#
_entry.id   AF-C5T082-F1
#
_cell.length_a   1.000
_cell.length_b   1.000
_cell.length_c   1.000
_cell.angle_alpha   90.00
_cell.angle_beta   90.00
_cell.angle_gamma   90.00
#
_symmetry.space_group_name_H-M   'P 1'
#
loop_
_entity.id
_entity.type
_entity.pdbx_description
1 polymer ?
#
loop_
_entity_poly.entity_id
_entity_poly.type
_entity_poly.pdbx_seq_one_letter_code
_entity_poly.pdbx_strand_id
1 'polypeptide(L)'
;MLPKMLKEAAMLIQARKAVLANGDWLTSAEVAQLAGLSTRNPSAQPNKWKRQGQIFTIHHGGVDYFPGYGLDRETGFRPVKTLARVIDAFAGHKDGWGMAYWFHSVNSFLGGNRPQDLLATTPERVIEAALDEVQEVVHG
;
A
#
# COMPACT_ATOMS: atom_id res chain seq x y z
N MET A 1 -7.05 9.97 -31.57
CA MET A 1 -7.11 10.34 -30.13
C MET A 1 -8.57 10.09 -29.70
N LEU A 2 -8.97 9.21 -28.78
CA LEU A 2 -8.50 8.97 -27.41
C LEU A 2 -9.11 7.64 -26.81
N PRO A 3 -8.78 6.40 -27.25
CA PRO A 3 -9.37 5.16 -26.69
C PRO A 3 -8.68 4.63 -25.42
N LYS A 4 -7.44 5.06 -25.14
CA LYS A 4 -6.63 4.54 -24.02
C LYS A 4 -7.14 4.99 -22.64
N MET A 5 -7.61 6.24 -22.52
CA MET A 5 -7.97 6.84 -21.22
C MET A 5 -9.24 6.25 -20.59
N LEU A 6 -10.21 5.80 -21.39
CA LEU A 6 -11.43 5.15 -20.87
C LEU A 6 -11.15 3.71 -20.37
N LYS A 7 -10.21 3.00 -21.02
CA LYS A 7 -9.76 1.68 -20.56
C LYS A 7 -8.95 1.80 -19.27
N GLU A 8 -8.07 2.79 -19.17
CA GLU A 8 -7.33 3.10 -17.94
C GLU A 8 -8.29 3.43 -16.80
N ALA A 9 -9.27 4.31 -17.00
CA ALA A 9 -10.25 4.65 -15.96
C ALA A 9 -11.10 3.44 -15.51
N ALA A 10 -11.54 2.59 -16.45
CA ALA A 10 -12.31 1.39 -16.13
C ALA A 10 -11.46 0.29 -15.44
N MET A 11 -10.22 0.10 -15.89
CA MET A 11 -9.25 -0.79 -15.22
C MET A 11 -8.93 -0.30 -13.82
N LEU A 12 -8.75 1.01 -13.64
CA LEU A 12 -8.55 1.61 -12.32
C LEU A 12 -9.75 1.27 -11.44
N ILE A 13 -11.00 1.53 -11.88
CA ILE A 13 -12.20 1.24 -11.08
C ILE A 13 -12.32 -0.26 -10.74
N GLN A 14 -12.05 -1.16 -11.70
CA GLN A 14 -12.05 -2.61 -11.44
C GLN A 14 -10.97 -3.02 -10.47
N ALA A 15 -9.76 -2.49 -10.62
CA ALA A 15 -8.66 -2.77 -9.72
C ALA A 15 -8.90 -2.15 -8.32
N ARG A 16 -9.56 -0.98 -8.19
CA ARG A 16 -10.01 -0.45 -6.87
C ARG A 16 -10.98 -1.40 -6.19
N LYS A 17 -11.93 -1.95 -6.94
CA LYS A 17 -12.92 -2.90 -6.41
C LYS A 17 -12.28 -4.24 -6.03
N ALA A 18 -11.35 -4.76 -6.82
CA ALA A 18 -10.64 -6.01 -6.51
C ALA A 18 -9.77 -5.89 -5.25
N VAL A 19 -9.09 -4.75 -5.12
CA VAL A 19 -8.26 -4.38 -3.95
C VAL A 19 -9.11 -4.37 -2.68
N LEU A 20 -10.30 -3.76 -2.71
CA LEU A 20 -11.20 -3.71 -1.54
C LEU A 20 -11.87 -5.06 -1.20
N ALA A 21 -12.10 -5.93 -2.18
CA ALA A 21 -12.87 -7.17 -2.00
C ALA A 21 -12.07 -8.35 -1.40
N ASN A 22 -10.74 -8.33 -1.46
CA ASN A 22 -9.90 -9.46 -1.04
C ASN A 22 -9.47 -9.45 0.44
N GLY A 23 -9.98 -8.55 1.28
CA GLY A 23 -9.65 -8.52 2.72
C GLY A 23 -8.25 -8.00 3.06
N ASP A 24 -7.55 -7.42 2.07
CA ASP A 24 -6.22 -6.83 2.23
C ASP A 24 -6.24 -5.43 2.85
N TRP A 25 -7.41 -4.83 3.05
CA TRP A 25 -7.59 -3.44 3.49
C TRP A 25 -8.42 -3.36 4.75
N LEU A 26 -7.91 -2.62 5.72
CA LEU A 26 -8.44 -2.50 7.07
C LEU A 26 -8.75 -1.04 7.38
N THR A 27 -9.86 -0.77 8.01
CA THR A 27 -10.17 0.55 8.58
C THR A 27 -9.27 0.85 9.79
N SER A 28 -9.15 2.13 10.17
CA SER A 28 -8.43 2.51 11.41
C SER A 28 -8.91 1.72 12.64
N ALA A 29 -10.20 1.43 12.72
CA ALA A 29 -10.80 0.68 13.83
C ALA A 29 -10.34 -0.79 13.84
N GLU A 30 -10.26 -1.43 12.68
CA GLU A 30 -9.78 -2.81 12.55
C GLU A 30 -8.28 -2.90 12.84
N VAL A 31 -7.47 -1.96 12.32
CA VAL A 31 -6.04 -1.89 12.64
C VAL A 31 -5.82 -1.73 14.15
N ALA A 32 -6.60 -0.87 14.80
CA ALA A 32 -6.51 -0.68 16.24
C ALA A 32 -6.87 -1.93 17.04
N GLN A 33 -7.92 -2.64 16.62
CA GLN A 33 -8.30 -3.91 17.25
C GLN A 33 -7.22 -4.97 17.08
N LEU A 34 -6.68 -5.12 15.86
CA LEU A 34 -5.63 -6.10 15.58
C LEU A 34 -4.33 -5.81 16.33
N ALA A 35 -3.94 -4.55 16.40
CA ALA A 35 -2.74 -4.12 17.13
C ALA A 35 -2.94 -4.03 18.66
N GLY A 36 -4.12 -4.41 19.18
CA GLY A 36 -4.42 -4.36 20.61
C GLY A 36 -4.39 -2.95 21.20
N LEU A 37 -4.70 -1.94 20.38
CA LEU A 37 -4.61 -0.53 20.74
C LEU A 37 -5.85 -0.08 21.52
N SER A 38 -5.72 1.01 22.26
CA SER A 38 -6.80 1.53 23.09
C SER A 38 -8.04 1.87 22.25
N THR A 39 -9.17 1.27 22.61
CA THR A 39 -10.49 1.51 22.02
C THR A 39 -11.04 2.92 22.29
N ARG A 40 -10.40 3.69 23.19
CA ARG A 40 -10.80 5.07 23.52
C ARG A 40 -10.45 6.06 22.40
N ASN A 41 -9.41 5.77 21.62
CA ASN A 41 -9.10 6.55 20.41
C ASN A 41 -8.44 5.66 19.35
N PRO A 42 -9.19 4.75 18.72
CA PRO A 42 -8.65 3.72 17.83
C PRO A 42 -7.99 4.31 16.58
N SER A 43 -8.31 5.55 16.20
CA SER A 43 -7.70 6.20 15.04
C SER A 43 -6.40 6.94 15.35
N ALA A 44 -6.05 7.19 16.62
CA ALA A 44 -4.91 8.04 16.97
C ALA A 44 -3.58 7.51 16.44
N GLN A 45 -3.35 6.22 16.65
CA GLN A 45 -2.09 5.57 16.35
C GLN A 45 -1.95 5.20 14.87
N PRO A 46 -2.97 4.65 14.19
CA PRO A 46 -2.96 4.52 12.72
C PRO A 46 -2.73 5.87 12.02
N ASN A 47 -3.40 6.94 12.47
CA ASN A 47 -3.17 8.29 11.92
C ASN A 47 -1.76 8.81 12.21
N LYS A 48 -1.18 8.48 13.37
CA LYS A 48 0.21 8.81 13.68
C LYS A 48 1.17 8.09 12.74
N TRP A 49 0.98 6.79 12.50
CA TRP A 49 1.80 6.03 11.56
C TRP A 49 1.70 6.57 10.13
N LYS A 50 0.48 6.92 9.70
CA LYS A 50 0.24 7.60 8.42
C LYS A 50 1.02 8.91 8.32
N ARG A 51 0.94 9.78 9.35
CA ARG A 51 1.70 11.04 9.40
C ARG A 51 3.22 10.84 9.42
N GLN A 52 3.70 9.72 9.94
CA GLN A 52 5.12 9.36 9.99
C GLN A 52 5.60 8.67 8.70
N GLY A 53 4.75 8.48 7.69
CA GLY A 53 5.11 7.77 6.47
C GLY A 53 5.36 6.28 6.67
N GLN A 54 4.94 5.70 7.80
CA GLN A 54 5.17 4.29 8.11
C GLN A 54 4.17 3.36 7.44
N ILE A 55 2.98 3.87 7.15
CA ILE A 55 1.91 3.17 6.47
C ILE A 55 1.16 4.18 5.60
N PHE A 56 0.70 3.75 4.42
CA PHE A 56 -0.11 4.59 3.55
C PHE A 56 -1.58 4.21 3.68
N THR A 57 -2.47 5.07 3.17
CA THR A 57 -3.91 4.81 3.16
C THR A 57 -4.50 5.07 1.78
N ILE A 58 -5.49 4.30 1.40
CA ILE A 58 -6.39 4.64 0.29
C ILE A 58 -7.64 5.31 0.85
N HIS A 59 -8.01 6.45 0.28
CA HIS A 59 -9.25 7.13 0.63
C HIS A 59 -10.36 6.67 -0.31
N HIS A 60 -11.42 6.08 0.26
CA HIS A 60 -12.59 5.62 -0.50
C HIS A 60 -13.88 5.85 0.28
N GLY A 61 -14.86 6.52 -0.33
CA GLY A 61 -16.19 6.69 0.27
C GLY A 61 -16.18 7.43 1.62
N GLY A 62 -15.24 8.34 1.86
CA GLY A 62 -15.09 9.05 3.14
C GLY A 62 -14.35 8.25 4.22
N VAL A 63 -13.85 7.06 3.91
CA VAL A 63 -13.12 6.19 4.84
C VAL A 63 -11.69 6.01 4.36
N ASP A 64 -10.75 6.10 5.30
CA ASP A 64 -9.34 5.74 5.07
C ASP A 64 -9.14 4.26 5.36
N TYR A 65 -8.59 3.55 4.38
CA TYR A 65 -8.24 2.14 4.49
C TYR A 65 -6.73 1.96 4.48
N PHE A 66 -6.24 1.10 5.35
CA PHE A 66 -4.83 0.77 5.58
C PHE A 66 -4.54 -0.62 5.00
N PRO A 67 -3.34 -0.84 4.42
CA PRO A 67 -2.94 -2.14 3.92
C PRO A 67 -2.65 -3.11 5.07
N GLY A 68 -3.43 -4.19 5.18
CA GLY A 68 -3.24 -5.24 6.17
C GLY A 68 -1.94 -6.04 5.96
N TYR A 69 -1.53 -6.23 4.71
CA TYR A 69 -0.23 -6.84 4.38
C TYR A 69 0.97 -5.98 4.82
N GLY A 70 0.74 -4.68 5.04
CA GLY A 70 1.75 -3.75 5.57
C GLY A 70 1.97 -3.86 7.08
N LEU A 71 1.14 -4.66 7.77
CA LEU A 71 1.19 -4.86 9.20
C LEU A 71 1.84 -6.21 9.51
N ASP A 72 2.86 -6.18 10.36
CA ASP A 72 3.57 -7.38 10.78
C ASP A 72 2.88 -8.00 11.99
N ARG A 73 2.40 -9.24 11.80
CA ARG A 73 1.71 -10.02 12.83
C ARG A 73 2.63 -10.41 13.98
N GLU A 74 3.92 -10.61 13.73
CA GLU A 74 4.91 -11.01 14.75
C GLU A 74 5.24 -9.85 15.70
N THR A 75 5.12 -8.61 15.22
CA THR A 75 5.34 -7.40 16.04
C THR A 75 4.05 -6.77 16.58
N GLY A 76 2.94 -7.52 16.57
CA GLY A 76 1.64 -7.07 17.08
C GLY A 76 0.94 -6.11 16.12
N PHE A 77 0.89 -6.46 14.84
CA PHE A 77 0.27 -5.68 13.76
C PHE A 77 0.79 -4.24 13.66
N ARG A 78 2.12 -4.08 13.77
CA ARG A 78 2.79 -2.79 13.57
C ARG A 78 3.20 -2.63 12.11
N PRO A 79 3.26 -1.40 11.57
CA PRO A 79 3.75 -1.19 10.22
C PRO A 79 5.18 -1.73 10.04
N VAL A 80 5.40 -2.52 8.99
CA VAL A 80 6.74 -3.00 8.65
C VAL A 80 7.66 -1.85 8.25
N LYS A 81 8.93 -1.90 8.68
CA LYS A 81 9.93 -0.88 8.33
C LYS A 81 10.16 -0.78 6.82
N THR A 82 10.06 -1.90 6.13
CA THR A 82 10.18 -2.00 4.67
C THR A 82 9.14 -1.15 3.97
N LEU A 83 7.88 -1.18 4.44
CA LEU A 83 6.82 -0.38 3.85
C LEU A 83 7.12 1.11 3.96
N ALA A 84 7.65 1.57 5.09
CA ALA A 84 8.06 2.96 5.24
C ALA A 84 9.10 3.39 4.19
N ARG A 85 10.08 2.52 3.90
CA ARG A 85 11.10 2.79 2.87
C ARG A 85 10.49 2.83 1.46
N VAL A 86 9.53 1.97 1.16
CA VAL A 86 8.81 1.98 -0.12
C VAL A 86 7.94 3.23 -0.27
N ILE A 87 7.25 3.65 0.79
CA ILE A 87 6.47 4.90 0.81
C ILE A 87 7.36 6.09 0.55
N ASP A 88 8.54 6.13 1.19
CA ASP A 88 9.53 7.20 1.01
C ASP A 88 10.05 7.23 -0.45
N ALA A 89 10.35 6.07 -1.04
CA ALA A 89 10.75 5.98 -2.45
C ALA A 89 9.67 6.53 -3.40
N PHE A 90 8.39 6.21 -3.14
CA PHE A 90 7.28 6.72 -3.95
C PHE A 90 6.80 8.12 -3.58
N ALA A 91 7.38 8.74 -2.54
CA ALA A 91 6.94 10.06 -2.08
C ALA A 91 7.09 11.10 -3.20
N GLY A 92 5.98 11.75 -3.56
CA GLY A 92 5.95 12.72 -4.66
C GLY A 92 5.79 12.10 -6.07
N HIS A 93 5.88 10.78 -6.20
CA HIS A 93 5.73 10.07 -7.48
C HIS A 93 4.40 9.31 -7.62
N LYS A 94 3.90 8.72 -6.52
CA LYS A 94 2.62 7.98 -6.50
C LYS A 94 1.77 8.36 -5.29
N ASP A 95 0.45 8.36 -5.48
CA ASP A 95 -0.52 8.53 -4.40
C ASP A 95 -0.85 7.18 -3.74
N GLY A 96 -1.69 7.20 -2.69
CA GLY A 96 -2.07 5.97 -1.97
C GLY A 96 -2.70 4.91 -2.89
N TRP A 97 -3.48 5.33 -3.89
CA TRP A 97 -4.03 4.40 -4.87
C TRP A 97 -2.95 3.84 -5.80
N GLY A 98 -2.05 4.68 -6.31
CA GLY A 98 -0.90 4.25 -7.11
C GLY A 98 -0.03 3.21 -6.39
N MET A 99 0.28 3.44 -5.11
CA MET A 99 0.99 2.47 -4.27
C MET A 99 0.20 1.17 -4.12
N ALA A 100 -1.10 1.25 -3.83
CA ALA A 100 -1.96 0.07 -3.72
C ALA A 100 -1.93 -0.80 -4.99
N TYR A 101 -1.99 -0.18 -6.16
CA TYR A 101 -1.89 -0.90 -7.43
C TYR A 101 -0.54 -1.54 -7.63
N TRP A 102 0.54 -0.82 -7.34
CA TRP A 102 1.90 -1.34 -7.50
C TRP A 102 2.12 -2.57 -6.61
N PHE A 103 1.66 -2.52 -5.35
CA PHE A 103 1.75 -3.65 -4.42
C PHE A 103 0.96 -4.88 -4.87
N HIS A 104 -0.17 -4.67 -5.55
CA HIS A 104 -1.04 -5.75 -6.02
C HIS A 104 -0.66 -6.28 -7.41
N SER A 105 0.05 -5.47 -8.20
CA SER A 105 0.51 -5.85 -9.52
C SER A 105 1.68 -6.83 -9.44
N VAL A 106 1.74 -7.73 -10.41
CA VAL A 106 2.97 -8.50 -10.66
C VAL A 106 4.08 -7.52 -11.05
N ASN A 107 5.26 -7.71 -10.46
CA ASN A 107 6.40 -6.85 -10.71
C ASN A 107 7.50 -7.68 -11.41
N SER A 108 7.91 -7.22 -12.60
CA SER A 108 8.93 -7.90 -13.42
C SER A 108 10.30 -7.94 -12.74
N PHE A 109 10.67 -6.88 -12.02
CA PHE A 109 11.90 -6.82 -11.22
C PHE A 109 11.90 -7.91 -10.12
N LEU A 110 10.73 -8.21 -9.56
CA LEU A 110 10.54 -9.27 -8.56
C LEU A 110 10.34 -10.66 -9.16
N GLY A 111 10.63 -10.84 -10.45
CA GLY A 111 10.49 -12.12 -11.15
C GLY A 111 9.02 -12.51 -11.38
N GLY A 112 8.12 -11.54 -11.51
CA GLY A 112 6.69 -11.76 -11.71
C GLY A 112 5.89 -11.95 -10.42
N ASN A 113 6.54 -11.81 -9.26
CA ASN A 113 5.86 -11.85 -7.97
C ASN A 113 5.26 -10.49 -7.61
N ARG A 114 4.27 -10.50 -6.72
CA ARG A 114 3.67 -9.26 -6.20
C ARG A 114 4.51 -8.73 -5.04
N PRO A 115 4.77 -7.40 -4.99
CA PRO A 115 5.51 -6.80 -3.88
C PRO A 115 4.89 -7.08 -2.51
N GLN A 116 3.55 -7.19 -2.41
CA GLN A 116 2.87 -7.50 -1.15
C GLN A 116 3.23 -8.89 -0.59
N ASP A 117 3.42 -9.88 -1.47
CA ASP A 117 3.72 -11.27 -1.09
C ASP A 117 5.20 -11.40 -0.63
N LEU A 118 6.05 -10.52 -1.14
CA LEU A 118 7.48 -10.48 -0.84
C LEU A 118 7.84 -9.54 0.32
N LEU A 119 6.91 -8.71 0.78
CA LEU A 119 7.14 -7.75 1.86
C LEU A 119 7.64 -8.41 3.16
N ALA A 120 7.13 -9.61 3.47
CA ALA A 120 7.48 -10.37 4.66
C ALA A 120 8.72 -11.27 4.47
N THR A 121 9.00 -11.71 3.24
CA THR A 121 10.04 -12.73 2.97
C THR A 121 11.33 -12.11 2.41
N THR A 122 11.22 -11.15 1.49
CA THR A 122 12.36 -10.52 0.80
C THR A 122 12.21 -9.00 0.74
N PRO A 123 12.19 -8.32 1.92
CA PRO A 123 11.88 -6.90 2.01
C PRO A 123 12.84 -6.00 1.21
N GLU A 124 14.14 -6.34 1.14
CA GLU A 124 15.11 -5.52 0.41
C GLU A 124 14.82 -5.51 -1.10
N ARG A 125 14.42 -6.65 -1.68
CA ARG A 125 14.07 -6.71 -3.11
C ARG A 125 12.86 -5.84 -3.45
N VAL A 126 11.90 -5.76 -2.52
CA VAL A 126 10.71 -4.90 -2.69
C VAL A 126 11.11 -3.43 -2.71
N ILE A 127 12.09 -3.03 -1.89
CA ILE A 127 12.59 -1.66 -1.87
C ILE A 127 13.33 -1.33 -3.17
N GLU A 128 14.19 -2.24 -3.64
CA GLU A 128 14.89 -2.09 -4.92
C GLU A 128 13.90 -1.94 -6.09
N ALA A 129 12.86 -2.78 -6.13
CA ALA A 129 11.82 -2.70 -7.14
C ALA A 129 11.03 -1.38 -7.09
N ALA A 130 10.85 -0.80 -5.91
CA ALA A 130 10.19 0.50 -5.77
C ALA A 130 11.07 1.65 -6.29
N LEU A 131 12.38 1.59 -6.04
CA LEU A 131 13.34 2.55 -6.57
C LEU A 131 13.45 2.47 -8.09
N ASP A 132 13.51 1.25 -8.63
CA ASP A 132 13.55 0.97 -10.07
C ASP A 132 12.32 1.56 -10.79
N GLU A 133 11.12 1.30 -10.27
CA GLU A 133 9.85 1.85 -10.79
C GLU A 133 9.87 3.39 -10.84
N VAL A 134 10.43 4.06 -9.82
CA VAL A 134 10.53 5.53 -9.80
C VAL A 134 11.53 6.02 -10.84
N GLN A 135 12.65 5.32 -11.04
CA GLN A 135 13.62 5.64 -12.08
C GLN A 135 13.03 5.45 -13.48
N GLU A 136 12.28 4.38 -13.72
CA GLU A 136 11.60 4.14 -15.02
C GLU A 136 10.59 5.24 -15.34
N VAL A 137 9.79 5.69 -14.36
CA VAL A 137 8.82 6.78 -14.56
C VAL A 137 9.49 8.12 -14.92
N VAL A 138 10.71 8.37 -14.43
CA VAL A 138 11.45 9.62 -14.72
C VAL A 138 12.09 9.61 -16.12
N HIS A 139 12.41 8.44 -16.66
CA HIS A 139 13.06 8.30 -17.98
C HIS A 139 12.08 7.99 -19.13
N GLY A 140 10.77 7.87 -18.84
CA GLY A 140 9.70 7.54 -19.78
C GLY A 140 8.89 8.71 -20.32
#